data_AF-A0A838DBE2-F1
#
_entry.id   AF-A0A838DBE2-F1
#
_cell.length_a   1.000
_cell.length_b   1.000
_cell.length_c   1.000
_cell.angle_alpha   90.00
_cell.angle_beta   90.00
_cell.angle_gamma   90.00
#
_symmetry.space_group_name_H-M   'P 1'
#
loop_
_entity.id
_entity.type
_entity.pdbx_description
1 polymer ?
#
loop_
_entity_poly.entity_id
_entity_poly.type
_entity_poly.pdbx_seq_one_letter_code
_entity_poly.pdbx_strand_id
1 'polypeptide(L)'
;ATGRLQKCRLYEMCDNKAFRSTVSYLIVRDLVHEKVFAKALETLGVNWGKSLPVPRIDTSNMPEVRDLENKNLHNQMWTFTNKGETSLLEKIFKGDSPFDDGGTLEVIEGFPEGVEIPSMPEAPQEFSPGLDADLMKLAKKL
;
A
#
# COMPACT_ATOMS: atom_id res chain seq x y z
N ALA A 1 1.50 5.03 11.49
CA ALA A 1 1.54 4.37 12.81
C ALA A 1 0.26 3.58 13.09
N THR A 2 -0.87 4.24 13.36
CA THR A 2 -2.13 3.55 13.74
C THR A 2 -2.70 2.66 12.64
N GLY A 3 -2.60 3.07 11.37
CA GLY A 3 -3.04 2.28 10.22
C GLY A 3 -2.31 0.95 10.09
N ARG A 4 -0.97 0.95 10.20
CA ARG A 4 -0.15 -0.28 10.14
C ARG A 4 -0.50 -1.24 11.27
N LEU A 5 -0.69 -0.71 12.49
CA LEU A 5 -1.11 -1.50 13.65
C LEU A 5 -2.44 -2.20 13.46
N GLN A 6 -3.46 -1.48 13.01
CA GLN A 6 -4.78 -2.07 12.75
C GLN A 6 -4.69 -3.16 11.68
N LYS A 7 -3.92 -2.94 10.62
CA LYS A 7 -3.71 -3.94 9.56
C LYS A 7 -2.99 -5.19 10.06
N CYS A 8 -1.99 -5.04 10.93
CA CYS A 8 -1.31 -6.18 11.55
C CYS A 8 -2.28 -7.01 12.41
N ARG A 9 -3.12 -6.37 13.22
CA ARG A 9 -4.18 -7.06 13.99
C ARG A 9 -5.17 -7.77 13.08
N LEU A 10 -5.61 -7.10 12.02
CA LEU A 10 -6.50 -7.69 11.01
C LEU A 10 -5.89 -8.93 10.34
N TYR A 11 -4.59 -8.89 10.02
CA TYR A 11 -3.86 -10.02 9.46
C TYR A 11 -3.89 -11.23 10.41
N GLU A 12 -3.71 -11.01 11.72
CA GLU A 12 -3.78 -12.07 12.74
C GLU A 12 -5.19 -12.62 12.94
N MET A 13 -6.23 -11.82 12.63
CA MET A 13 -7.64 -12.20 12.80
C MET A 13 -8.24 -12.98 11.63
N CYS A 14 -7.53 -13.10 10.50
CA CYS A 14 -8.07 -13.71 9.29
C CYS A 14 -7.01 -14.53 8.53
N ASP A 15 -7.34 -15.76 8.14
CA ASP A 15 -6.49 -16.67 7.37
C ASP A 15 -6.85 -16.73 5.88
N ASN A 16 -7.86 -15.99 5.44
CA ASN A 16 -8.26 -15.91 4.03
C ASN A 16 -7.09 -15.37 3.18
N LYS A 17 -6.67 -16.13 2.17
CA LYS A 17 -5.50 -15.80 1.33
C LYS A 17 -5.64 -14.48 0.59
N ALA A 18 -6.82 -14.17 0.04
CA ALA A 18 -7.05 -12.92 -0.67
C ALA A 18 -6.97 -11.73 0.29
N PHE A 19 -7.58 -11.87 1.47
CA PHE A 19 -7.49 -10.87 2.53
C PHE A 19 -6.04 -10.65 2.99
N ARG A 20 -5.30 -11.72 3.31
CA ARG A 20 -3.90 -11.62 3.74
C ARG A 20 -3.01 -11.02 2.67
N SER A 21 -3.21 -11.35 1.40
CA SER A 21 -2.49 -10.73 0.28
C SER A 21 -2.71 -9.22 0.26
N THR A 22 -3.97 -8.77 0.33
CA THR A 22 -4.31 -7.34 0.31
C THR A 22 -3.78 -6.61 1.54
N VAL A 23 -4.02 -7.13 2.74
CA VAL A 23 -3.61 -6.48 3.98
C VAL A 23 -2.08 -6.43 4.10
N SER A 24 -1.37 -7.47 3.68
CA SER A 24 0.10 -7.49 3.70
C SER A 24 0.70 -6.44 2.78
N TYR A 25 0.14 -6.30 1.56
CA TYR A 25 0.52 -5.21 0.66
C TYR A 25 0.34 -3.85 1.34
N LEU A 26 -0.82 -3.61 1.96
CA LEU A 26 -1.10 -2.37 2.64
C LEU A 26 -0.25 -2.13 3.90
N ILE A 27 0.17 -3.17 4.63
CA ILE A 27 1.13 -3.06 5.76
C ILE A 27 2.47 -2.51 5.27
N VAL A 28 2.96 -3.02 4.14
CA VAL A 28 4.22 -2.58 3.53
C VAL A 28 4.11 -1.17 2.98
N ARG A 29 2.98 -0.83 2.34
CA ARG A 29 2.74 0.54 1.83
C ARG A 29 2.60 1.56 2.96
N ASP A 30 1.94 1.20 4.06
CA ASP A 30 1.86 2.06 5.25
C ASP A 30 3.27 2.34 5.83
N LEU A 31 4.17 1.35 5.81
CA LEU A 31 5.55 1.54 6.26
C LEU A 31 6.30 2.55 5.37
N VAL A 32 6.09 2.52 4.05
CA VAL A 32 6.63 3.55 3.13
C VAL A 32 6.12 4.93 3.52
N HIS A 33 4.81 5.09 3.75
CA HIS A 33 4.25 6.38 4.13
C HIS A 33 4.80 6.89 5.47
N GLU A 34 5.01 6.00 6.44
CA GLU A 34 5.69 6.35 7.70
C GLU A 34 7.11 6.87 7.45
N LYS A 35 7.86 6.26 6.52
CA LYS A 35 9.18 6.74 6.12
C LYS A 35 9.12 8.09 5.40
N VAL A 36 8.17 8.31 4.49
CA VAL A 36 7.96 9.60 3.81
C VAL A 36 7.76 10.72 4.84
N PHE A 37 6.89 10.50 5.84
CA PHE A 37 6.67 11.50 6.89
C PHE A 37 7.88 11.68 7.80
N ALA A 38 8.60 10.60 8.14
CA ALA A 38 9.84 10.71 8.90
C ALA A 38 10.89 11.55 8.17
N LYS A 39 11.12 11.30 6.88
CA LYS A 39 12.02 12.12 6.04
C LYS A 39 11.55 13.56 5.92
N ALA A 40 10.25 13.82 5.81
CA ALA A 40 9.71 15.18 5.78
C ALA A 40 9.97 15.93 7.09
N LEU A 41 9.84 15.26 8.24
CA LEU A 41 10.17 15.84 9.53
C LEU A 41 11.68 16.12 9.67
N GLU A 42 12.53 15.24 9.13
CA GLU A 42 13.98 15.47 9.09
C GLU A 42 14.35 16.74 8.32
N THR A 43 13.67 17.05 7.21
CA THR A 43 13.92 18.30 6.46
C THR A 43 13.54 19.56 7.26
N LEU A 44 12.66 19.43 8.25
CA LEU A 44 12.28 20.48 9.19
C LEU A 44 13.19 20.53 10.43
N GLY A 45 14.26 19.74 10.48
CA GLY A 45 15.21 19.67 11.60
C GLY A 45 14.79 18.75 12.74
N VAL A 46 13.73 17.94 12.56
CA VAL A 46 13.21 17.02 13.58
C VAL A 46 13.65 15.60 13.27
N ASN A 47 14.55 15.03 14.10
CA ASN A 47 15.02 13.66 13.95
C ASN A 47 14.06 12.66 14.61
N TRP A 48 12.94 12.35 13.94
CA TRP A 48 11.95 11.37 14.40
C TRP A 48 12.22 9.93 13.92
N GLY A 49 13.16 9.72 13.00
CA GLY A 49 13.53 8.37 12.53
C GLY A 49 13.90 7.43 13.68
N LYS A 50 14.53 7.96 14.74
CA LYS A 50 14.86 7.20 15.96
C LYS A 50 13.65 6.77 16.79
N SER A 51 12.57 7.56 16.76
CA SER A 51 11.37 7.34 17.59
C SER A 51 10.32 6.51 16.86
N LEU A 52 10.25 6.60 15.53
CA LEU A 52 9.36 5.82 14.68
C LEU A 52 10.00 4.47 14.29
N PRO A 53 9.18 3.49 13.87
CA PRO A 53 7.71 3.47 13.91
C PRO A 53 7.15 3.21 15.32
N VAL A 54 5.94 3.71 15.62
CA VAL A 54 5.24 3.48 16.90
C VAL A 54 3.88 2.81 16.67
N PRO A 55 3.61 1.64 17.26
CA PRO A 55 4.59 0.74 17.89
C PRO A 55 5.56 0.16 16.85
N ARG A 56 6.72 -0.32 17.31
CA ARG A 56 7.61 -1.16 16.50
C ARG A 56 7.00 -2.55 16.41
N ILE A 57 6.19 -2.78 15.36
CA ILE A 57 5.52 -4.06 15.15
C ILE A 57 6.47 -5.01 14.44
N ASP A 58 6.69 -6.16 15.06
CA ASP A 58 7.39 -7.29 14.45
C ASP A 58 6.47 -7.99 13.43
N THR A 59 6.88 -7.94 12.16
CA THR A 59 6.19 -8.59 11.03
C THR A 59 6.93 -9.85 10.56
N SER A 60 7.94 -10.33 11.28
CA SER A 60 8.76 -11.50 10.91
C SER A 60 7.96 -12.79 10.71
N ASN A 61 6.83 -12.93 11.42
CA ASN A 61 5.92 -14.07 11.33
C ASN A 61 4.81 -13.91 10.27
N MET A 62 4.85 -12.84 9.46
CA MET A 62 3.88 -12.58 8.38
C MET A 62 4.55 -12.85 7.03
N PRO A 63 4.51 -14.10 6.50
CA PRO A 63 5.26 -14.48 5.30
C PRO A 63 4.94 -13.61 4.08
N GLU A 64 3.68 -13.23 3.85
CA GLU A 64 3.31 -12.37 2.73
C GLU A 64 3.88 -10.95 2.87
N VAL A 65 3.99 -10.41 4.10
CA VAL A 65 4.66 -9.12 4.35
C VAL A 65 6.16 -9.25 4.06
N ARG A 66 6.79 -10.32 4.55
CA ARG A 66 8.21 -10.58 4.34
C ARG A 66 8.56 -10.74 2.86
N ASP A 67 7.72 -11.42 2.08
CA ASP A 67 7.91 -11.58 0.64
C ASP A 67 7.87 -10.23 -0.10
N LEU A 68 7.05 -9.29 0.36
CA LEU A 68 6.98 -7.93 -0.19
C LEU A 68 8.15 -7.06 0.28
N GLU A 69 8.61 -7.23 1.52
CA GLU A 69 9.80 -6.58 2.04
C GLU A 69 11.07 -7.03 1.31
N ASN A 70 11.20 -8.33 1.02
CA ASN A 70 12.29 -8.90 0.20
C ASN A 70 12.33 -8.34 -1.22
N LYS A 71 11.19 -7.87 -1.75
CA LYS A 71 11.08 -7.17 -3.04
C LYS A 71 11.37 -5.66 -2.92
N ASN A 72 11.85 -5.20 -1.77
CA ASN A 72 12.14 -3.79 -1.46
C ASN A 72 10.93 -2.85 -1.48
N LEU A 73 9.70 -3.36 -1.50
CA LEU A 73 8.50 -2.52 -1.64
C LEU A 73 8.28 -1.57 -0.46
N HIS A 74 8.88 -1.84 0.70
CA HIS A 74 8.85 -0.97 1.87
C HIS A 74 9.80 0.24 1.78
N ASN A 75 10.61 0.34 0.72
CA ASN A 75 11.52 1.47 0.46
C ASN A 75 11.22 2.21 -0.86
N GLN A 76 10.23 1.76 -1.61
CA GLN A 76 9.87 2.31 -2.92
C GLN A 76 8.60 3.15 -2.82
N MET A 77 8.60 4.38 -3.34
CA MET A 77 7.43 5.25 -3.39
C MET A 77 7.13 5.68 -4.82
N TRP A 78 5.94 5.33 -5.31
CA TRP A 78 5.46 5.78 -6.61
C TRP A 78 4.93 7.22 -6.56
N THR A 79 5.13 7.98 -7.63
CA THR A 79 4.74 9.40 -7.67
C THR A 79 3.24 9.61 -7.85
N PHE A 80 2.52 8.68 -8.50
CA PHE A 80 1.09 8.84 -8.85
C PHE A 80 0.80 10.18 -9.56
N THR A 81 1.74 10.68 -10.36
CA THR A 81 1.62 11.96 -11.06
C THR A 81 1.08 11.81 -12.48
N ASN A 82 0.32 12.81 -12.93
CA ASN A 82 -0.08 12.90 -14.32
C ASN A 82 1.15 13.11 -15.23
N LYS A 83 1.01 12.70 -16.49
CA LYS A 83 2.06 12.90 -17.49
C LYS A 83 2.37 14.39 -17.64
N GLY A 84 3.63 14.75 -17.37
CA GLY A 84 4.12 16.13 -17.46
C GLY A 84 4.06 16.93 -16.16
N GLU A 85 3.57 16.35 -15.06
CA GLU A 85 3.59 16.96 -13.73
C GLU A 85 4.74 16.40 -12.87
N THR A 86 5.31 17.24 -12.00
CA THR A 86 6.38 16.84 -11.07
C THR A 86 5.84 16.68 -9.65
N SER A 87 6.19 15.57 -8.98
CA SER A 87 5.78 15.31 -7.59
C SER A 87 6.63 16.05 -6.56
N LEU A 88 7.88 16.40 -6.92
CA LEU A 88 8.93 16.87 -6.00
C LEU A 88 9.23 15.91 -4.83
N LEU A 89 8.76 14.66 -4.90
CA LEU A 89 8.91 13.68 -3.84
C LEU A 89 10.39 13.35 -3.57
N GLU A 90 11.21 13.36 -4.61
CA GLU A 90 12.66 13.14 -4.56
C GLU A 90 13.40 14.18 -3.71
N LYS A 91 12.78 15.34 -3.44
CA LYS A 91 13.36 16.34 -2.52
C LYS A 91 13.37 15.86 -1.07
N ILE A 92 12.42 14.99 -0.71
CA ILE A 92 12.19 14.51 0.66
C ILE A 92 12.57 13.03 0.78
N PHE A 93 12.05 12.18 -0.10
CA PHE A 93 12.19 10.73 -0.03
C PHE A 93 13.45 10.27 -0.78
N LYS A 94 14.61 10.37 -0.12
CA LYS A 94 15.92 10.04 -0.69
C LYS A 94 16.92 9.57 0.35
N GLY A 95 17.95 8.87 -0.11
CA GLY A 95 19.05 8.36 0.70
C GLY A 95 18.64 7.13 1.50
N ASP A 96 19.26 6.95 2.66
CA ASP A 96 18.98 5.80 3.51
C ASP A 96 17.60 5.90 4.18
N SER A 97 17.03 4.73 4.42
CA SER A 97 15.81 4.55 5.19
C SER A 97 15.97 5.22 6.57
N PRO A 98 14.95 5.96 7.05
CA PRO A 98 15.01 6.59 8.36
C PRO A 98 14.84 5.58 9.52
N PHE A 99 14.64 4.30 9.21
CA PHE A 99 14.43 3.22 10.18
C PHE A 99 15.57 2.19 10.14
N ASP A 100 15.60 1.31 11.14
CA ASP A 100 16.66 0.34 11.38
C ASP A 100 16.60 -0.90 10.43
N ASP A 101 16.32 -0.69 9.13
CA ASP A 101 16.23 -1.76 8.11
C ASP A 101 17.38 -1.77 7.09
N GLY A 102 18.23 -0.74 7.11
CA GLY A 102 19.40 -0.63 6.23
C GLY A 102 19.07 -0.46 4.73
N GLY A 103 17.80 -0.18 4.39
CA GLY A 103 17.35 0.00 3.02
C GLY A 103 17.69 1.38 2.45
N THR A 104 17.72 1.48 1.11
CA THR A 104 17.83 2.76 0.40
C THR A 104 16.48 3.13 -0.20
N LEU A 105 16.07 4.39 -0.01
CA LEU A 105 14.80 4.91 -0.50
C LEU A 105 14.86 5.19 -2.00
N GLU A 106 13.80 4.80 -2.69
CA GLU A 106 13.66 4.94 -4.14
C GLU A 106 12.32 5.59 -4.48
N VAL A 107 12.36 6.61 -5.35
CA VAL A 107 11.17 7.20 -5.95
C VAL A 107 10.99 6.62 -7.35
N ILE A 108 9.83 6.07 -7.63
CA ILE A 108 9.48 5.47 -8.92
C ILE A 108 8.44 6.36 -9.61
N GLU A 109 8.73 6.81 -10.82
CA GLU A 109 7.78 7.62 -11.59
C GLU A 109 6.58 6.78 -12.05
N GLY A 110 5.37 7.33 -11.92
CA GLY A 110 4.13 6.73 -12.41
C GLY A 110 3.41 5.89 -11.35
N PHE A 111 2.99 4.70 -11.74
CA PHE A 111 2.11 3.82 -10.98
C PHE A 111 2.70 2.42 -10.89
N PRO A 112 2.44 1.66 -9.81
CA PRO A 112 2.78 0.24 -9.78
C PRO A 112 2.01 -0.51 -10.88
N GLU A 113 2.61 -1.59 -11.39
CA GLU A 113 1.90 -2.52 -12.26
C GLU A 113 0.71 -3.11 -11.50
N GLY A 114 -0.48 -2.92 -12.05
CA GLY A 114 -1.73 -3.43 -11.49
C GLY A 114 -2.03 -4.86 -11.92
N VAL A 115 -3.20 -5.34 -11.53
CA VAL A 115 -3.78 -6.58 -12.01
C VAL A 115 -5.17 -6.32 -12.56
N GLU A 116 -5.69 -7.26 -13.34
CA GLU A 116 -7.07 -7.21 -13.81
C GLU A 116 -8.04 -7.20 -12.62
N ILE A 117 -8.99 -6.26 -12.63
CA ILE A 117 -10.02 -6.18 -11.60
C ILE A 117 -11.00 -7.35 -11.84
N PRO A 118 -11.19 -8.25 -10.87
CA PRO A 118 -12.06 -9.40 -11.07
C PRO A 118 -13.51 -8.95 -11.23
N SER A 119 -14.20 -9.48 -12.25
CA SER A 119 -15.65 -9.38 -12.34
C SER A 119 -16.28 -10.40 -11.39
N MET A 120 -17.04 -9.92 -10.41
CA MET A 120 -17.75 -10.79 -9.47
C MET A 120 -18.99 -11.39 -10.15
N PRO A 121 -19.37 -12.63 -9.81
CA PRO A 121 -20.59 -13.23 -10.35
C PRO A 121 -21.83 -12.43 -9.93
N GLU A 122 -22.87 -12.45 -10.78
CA GLU A 122 -24.17 -11.89 -10.41
C GLU A 122 -24.71 -12.59 -9.15
N ALA A 123 -25.33 -11.80 -8.26
CA ALA A 123 -25.91 -12.28 -7.02
C ALA A 123 -27.38 -11.81 -6.94
N PRO A 124 -28.33 -12.47 -7.63
CA PRO A 124 -29.72 -12.06 -7.66
C PRO A 124 -30.39 -12.05 -6.27
N GLN A 125 -29.96 -12.94 -5.37
CA GLN A 125 -30.40 -12.96 -3.97
C GLN A 125 -29.99 -11.70 -3.18
N GLU A 126 -28.98 -10.98 -3.66
CA GLU A 126 -28.52 -9.68 -3.15
C GLU A 126 -29.01 -8.51 -4.01
N PHE A 127 -29.92 -8.77 -4.96
CA PHE A 127 -30.39 -7.79 -5.95
C PHE A 127 -29.26 -7.17 -6.80
N SER A 128 -28.19 -7.94 -7.07
CA SER A 128 -27.00 -7.49 -7.81
C SER A 128 -26.84 -8.24 -9.16
N PRO A 129 -26.65 -7.53 -10.29
CA PRO A 129 -26.50 -6.08 -10.40
C PRO A 129 -27.83 -5.30 -10.34
N GLY A 130 -28.97 -6.00 -10.28
CA GLY A 130 -30.29 -5.38 -10.15
C GLY A 130 -30.82 -4.78 -11.46
N LEU A 131 -30.21 -5.13 -12.60
CA LEU A 131 -30.64 -4.67 -13.91
C LEU A 131 -31.90 -5.44 -14.36
N ASP A 132 -32.90 -4.70 -14.82
CA ASP A 132 -34.06 -5.30 -15.49
C ASP A 132 -33.68 -5.83 -16.89
N ALA A 133 -34.62 -6.52 -17.52
CA ALA A 133 -34.40 -7.15 -18.82
C ALA A 133 -34.03 -6.14 -19.93
N ASP A 134 -34.51 -4.90 -19.84
CA ASP A 134 -34.26 -3.88 -20.86
C ASP A 134 -32.91 -3.20 -20.66
N LEU A 135 -32.50 -2.96 -19.41
CA LEU A 135 -31.16 -2.52 -19.05
C LEU A 135 -30.09 -3.57 -19.37
N MET A 136 -30.36 -4.86 -19.14
CA MET A 136 -29.45 -5.94 -19.54
C MET A 136 -29.25 -6.01 -21.06
N LYS A 137 -30.29 -5.74 -21.85
CA LYS A 137 -30.17 -5.65 -23.31
C LYS A 137 -29.35 -4.44 -23.74
N LEU A 138 -29.50 -3.31 -23.05
CA LEU A 138 -28.73 -2.10 -23.35
C LEU A 138 -27.24 -2.30 -23.02
N ALA A 139 -26.94 -2.87 -21.85
CA ALA A 139 -25.57 -3.12 -21.42
C ALA A 139 -24.81 -4.05 -22.38
N LYS A 140 -25.47 -5.06 -22.96
CA LYS A 140 -24.88 -5.97 -23.96
C LYS A 140 -24.62 -5.35 -25.34
N LYS A 141 -25.17 -4.16 -25.62
CA LYS A 141 -25.03 -3.46 -26.90
C LYS A 141 -23.90 -2.42 -26.90
N LEU A 142 -23.41 -2.04 -25.73
CA LEU A 142 -22.25 -1.16 -25.54
C LEU A 142 -20.96 -1.97 -25.59
#